data_AF-A0A920E352-F1
#
_entry.id   AF-A0A920E352-F1
#
_cell.length_a   1.000
_cell.length_b   1.000
_cell.length_c   1.000
_cell.angle_alpha   90.00
_cell.angle_beta   90.00
_cell.angle_gamma   90.00
#
_symmetry.space_group_name_H-M   'P 1'
#
loop_
_entity.id
_entity.type
_entity.pdbx_description
1 polymer ?
#
loop_
_entity_poly.entity_id
_entity_poly.type
_entity_poly.pdbx_seq_one_letter_code
_entity_poly.pdbx_strand_id
1 'polypeptide(L)'
;MSLKKFYKGIAPAQLLAFSTSSSGATLPVTMDRCEKELGVSEEVSSFVLPLGATINMDGTALYQAIAAVFIAQTLGMDLSLGAQSTIVLTAVLASIGTAAVPGAGIITLVIILEAIGVQVLGWL
;
A
#
# COMPACT_ATOMS: atom_id res chain seq x y z
N MET A 1 -22.41 3.36 -12.74
CA MET A 1 -22.49 2.08 -11.99
C MET A 1 -22.81 2.38 -10.53
N SER A 2 -23.65 1.59 -9.85
CA SER A 2 -23.91 1.78 -8.41
C SER A 2 -22.83 1.10 -7.56
N LEU A 3 -22.56 1.62 -6.36
CA LEU A 3 -21.58 1.04 -5.42
C LEU A 3 -21.88 -0.43 -5.11
N LYS A 4 -23.16 -0.79 -4.93
CA LYS A 4 -23.56 -2.17 -4.66
C LYS A 4 -23.20 -3.11 -5.82
N LYS A 5 -23.35 -2.67 -7.07
CA LYS A 5 -22.95 -3.45 -8.26
C LYS A 5 -21.43 -3.60 -8.31
N PHE A 6 -20.69 -2.53 -8.04
CA PHE A 6 -19.22 -2.55 -8.01
C PHE A 6 -18.68 -3.57 -7.01
N TYR A 7 -19.06 -3.47 -5.73
CA TYR A 7 -18.56 -4.36 -4.69
C TYR A 7 -18.95 -5.82 -4.93
N LYS A 8 -20.18 -6.08 -5.41
CA LYS A 8 -20.59 -7.45 -5.77
C LYS A 8 -19.77 -8.00 -6.94
N GLY A 9 -19.47 -7.17 -7.93
CA GLY A 9 -18.69 -7.56 -9.11
C GLY A 9 -17.23 -7.85 -8.78
N ILE A 10 -16.60 -7.05 -7.92
CA ILE A 10 -15.16 -7.13 -7.64
C ILE A 10 -14.79 -8.06 -6.47
N ALA A 11 -15.76 -8.47 -5.63
CA ALA A 11 -15.53 -9.27 -4.43
C ALA A 11 -14.62 -10.51 -4.63
N PRO A 12 -14.71 -11.30 -5.73
CA PRO A 12 -13.80 -12.44 -5.93
C PRO A 12 -12.33 -12.03 -6.02
N ALA A 13 -12.02 -10.93 -6.70
CA ALA A 13 -10.67 -10.39 -6.78
C ALA A 13 -10.18 -9.92 -5.41
N GLN A 14 -11.05 -9.26 -4.63
CA GLN A 14 -10.71 -8.81 -3.27
C GLN A 14 -10.41 -9.99 -2.32
N LEU A 15 -11.19 -11.06 -2.38
CA LEU A 15 -10.98 -12.26 -1.58
C LEU A 15 -9.68 -12.98 -1.97
N LEU A 16 -9.35 -13.01 -3.25
CA LEU A 16 -8.08 -13.56 -3.72
C LEU A 16 -6.89 -12.71 -3.29
N ALA A 17 -6.97 -11.38 -3.40
CA ALA A 17 -5.94 -10.47 -2.89
C ALA A 17 -5.69 -10.67 -1.40
N PHE A 18 -6.76 -10.79 -0.62
CA PHE A 18 -6.67 -11.04 0.81
C PHE A 18 -6.01 -12.39 1.12
N SER A 19 -6.36 -13.44 0.38
CA SER A 19 -5.85 -14.79 0.63
C SER A 19 -4.41 -14.98 0.17
N THR A 20 -4.01 -14.32 -0.92
CA THR A 20 -2.68 -14.45 -1.52
C THR A 20 -1.69 -13.40 -1.02
N SER A 21 -2.18 -12.32 -0.41
CA SER A 21 -1.39 -11.14 -0.02
C SER A 21 -0.55 -10.57 -1.17
N SER A 22 -1.03 -10.66 -2.41
CA SER A 22 -0.29 -10.27 -3.62
C SER A 22 -1.16 -9.59 -4.67
N SER A 23 -0.83 -8.32 -4.99
CA SER A 23 -1.47 -7.57 -6.08
C SER A 23 -1.22 -8.20 -7.44
N GLY A 24 0.01 -8.70 -7.68
CA GLY A 24 0.39 -9.34 -8.94
C GLY A 24 -0.33 -10.67 -9.19
N ALA A 25 -0.50 -11.49 -8.14
CA ALA A 25 -1.24 -12.74 -8.24
C ALA A 25 -2.76 -12.52 -8.47
N THR A 26 -3.27 -11.37 -8.02
CA THR A 26 -4.69 -11.02 -8.15
C THR A 26 -5.03 -10.36 -9.48
N LEU A 27 -4.05 -9.70 -10.11
CA LEU A 27 -4.25 -8.89 -11.31
C LEU A 27 -5.05 -9.59 -12.43
N PRO A 28 -4.79 -10.86 -12.80
CA PRO A 28 -5.58 -11.54 -13.84
C PRO A 28 -7.08 -11.64 -13.50
N VAL A 29 -7.40 -11.91 -12.23
CA VAL A 29 -8.80 -11.99 -11.76
C VAL A 29 -9.41 -10.59 -11.70
N THR A 30 -8.66 -9.58 -11.28
CA THR A 30 -9.13 -8.18 -11.30
C THR A 30 -9.50 -7.73 -12.71
N MET A 31 -8.66 -8.03 -13.71
CA MET A 31 -8.95 -7.69 -15.11
C MET A 31 -10.23 -8.39 -15.61
N ASP A 32 -10.36 -9.70 -15.37
CA ASP A 32 -11.55 -10.47 -15.75
C ASP A 32 -12.85 -9.90 -15.14
N ARG A 33 -12.83 -9.57 -13.84
CA ARG A 33 -14.00 -8.98 -13.16
C ARG A 33 -14.30 -7.57 -13.67
N CYS A 34 -13.27 -6.76 -13.93
CA CYS A 34 -13.45 -5.41 -14.48
C CYS A 34 -14.10 -5.43 -15.88
N GLU A 35 -13.63 -6.30 -16.75
CA GLU A 35 -14.13 -6.39 -18.14
C GLU A 35 -15.50 -7.06 -18.21
N LYS A 36 -15.65 -8.27 -17.64
CA LYS A 36 -16.86 -9.09 -17.86
C LYS A 36 -18.03 -8.71 -16.96
N GLU A 37 -17.76 -8.15 -15.77
CA GLU A 37 -18.80 -7.99 -14.74
C GLU A 37 -19.08 -6.52 -14.41
N LEU A 38 -18.03 -5.70 -14.45
CA LEU A 38 -18.15 -4.25 -14.25
C LEU A 38 -18.30 -3.48 -15.57
N GLY A 39 -18.01 -4.12 -16.71
CA GLY A 39 -18.18 -3.53 -18.04
C GLY A 39 -17.17 -2.43 -18.36
N VAL A 40 -15.97 -2.50 -17.77
CA VAL A 40 -14.84 -1.64 -18.11
C VAL A 40 -14.24 -2.11 -19.44
N SER A 41 -13.85 -1.19 -20.33
CA SER A 41 -13.23 -1.57 -21.60
C SER A 41 -11.85 -2.18 -21.40
N GLU A 42 -11.48 -3.12 -22.27
CA GLU A 42 -10.17 -3.78 -22.28
C GLU A 42 -9.03 -2.76 -22.41
N GLU A 43 -9.20 -1.72 -23.22
CA GLU A 43 -8.22 -0.63 -23.36
C GLU A 43 -7.92 0.08 -22.04
N VAL A 44 -8.93 0.23 -21.17
CA VAL A 44 -8.75 0.88 -19.87
C VAL A 44 -8.22 -0.11 -18.83
N SER A 45 -8.77 -1.33 -18.77
CA SER A 45 -8.36 -2.35 -17.79
C SER A 45 -6.90 -2.78 -17.99
N SER A 46 -6.48 -3.02 -19.23
CA SER A 46 -5.14 -3.51 -19.58
C SER A 46 -4.02 -2.51 -19.33
N PHE A 47 -4.32 -1.22 -19.22
CA PHE A 47 -3.34 -0.20 -18.88
C PHE A 47 -3.42 0.19 -17.39
N VAL A 48 -4.60 0.53 -16.90
CA VAL A 48 -4.77 1.12 -15.56
C VAL A 48 -4.54 0.08 -14.47
N LEU A 49 -4.99 -1.16 -14.65
CA LEU A 49 -4.89 -2.18 -13.59
C LEU A 49 -3.45 -2.68 -13.40
N PRO A 50 -2.66 -2.98 -14.45
CA PRO A 50 -1.26 -3.35 -14.27
C PRO A 50 -0.41 -2.21 -13.71
N LEU A 51 -0.64 -0.99 -14.17
CA LEU A 51 0.02 0.20 -13.61
C LEU A 51 -0.34 0.37 -12.14
N GLY A 52 -1.63 0.32 -11.80
CA GLY A 52 -2.12 0.45 -10.43
C GLY A 52 -1.57 -0.63 -9.50
N ALA A 53 -1.38 -1.86 -9.98
CA ALA A 53 -0.83 -2.96 -9.17
C ALA A 53 0.60 -2.70 -8.68
N THR A 54 1.35 -1.79 -9.32
CA THR A 54 2.72 -1.43 -8.92
C THR A 54 2.78 -0.08 -8.20
N ILE A 55 2.05 0.93 -8.65
CA ILE A 55 2.13 2.28 -8.09
C ILE A 55 1.14 2.52 -6.93
N ASN A 56 0.00 1.83 -6.92
CA ASN A 56 -1.07 2.07 -5.94
C ASN A 56 -0.87 1.24 -4.68
N MET A 57 0.21 1.54 -3.95
CA MET A 57 0.57 0.86 -2.70
C MET A 57 -0.01 1.56 -1.46
N ASP A 58 -1.30 1.92 -1.49
CA ASP A 58 -1.98 2.59 -0.37
C ASP A 58 -1.94 1.77 0.92
N GLY A 59 -2.12 0.45 0.80
CA GLY A 59 -2.02 -0.47 1.94
C GLY A 59 -0.64 -0.46 2.58
N THR A 60 0.42 -0.33 1.76
CA THR A 60 1.79 -0.18 2.25
C THR A 60 1.99 1.15 2.95
N ALA A 61 1.54 2.26 2.36
CA ALA A 61 1.64 3.58 3.00
C ALA A 61 0.94 3.60 4.36
N LEU A 62 -0.27 3.04 4.44
CA LEU A 62 -1.03 2.93 5.68
C LEU A 62 -0.30 2.07 6.72
N TYR A 63 0.17 0.88 6.33
CA TYR A 63 0.93 -0.01 7.21
C TYR A 63 2.18 0.69 7.76
N GLN A 64 2.95 1.33 6.89
CA GLN A 64 4.19 2.02 7.25
C GLN A 64 3.93 3.18 8.21
N ALA A 65 2.89 3.99 7.96
CA ALA A 65 2.54 5.10 8.82
C ALA A 65 2.11 4.61 10.22
N ILE A 66 1.26 3.59 10.29
CA ILE A 66 0.80 3.02 11.57
C ILE A 66 1.99 2.38 12.32
N ALA A 67 2.84 1.62 11.62
CA ALA A 67 4.01 0.99 12.23
C ALA A 67 5.00 2.02 12.79
N ALA A 68 5.27 3.11 12.06
CA ALA A 68 6.16 4.17 12.50
C ALA A 68 5.62 4.89 13.75
N VAL A 69 4.32 5.23 13.75
CA VAL A 69 3.66 5.84 14.91
C VAL A 69 3.70 4.91 16.12
N PHE A 70 3.38 3.63 15.92
CA PHE A 70 3.41 2.61 16.97
C PHE A 70 4.81 2.50 17.58
N ILE A 71 5.85 2.34 16.76
CA ILE A 71 7.24 2.23 17.23
C ILE A 71 7.65 3.47 18.02
N ALA A 72 7.44 4.66 17.47
CA ALA A 72 7.80 5.91 18.16
C ALA A 72 7.09 6.04 19.53
N GLN A 73 5.80 5.71 19.61
CA GLN A 73 5.04 5.74 20.86
C GLN A 73 5.51 4.67 21.86
N THR A 74 5.86 3.47 21.40
CA THR A 74 6.41 2.42 22.28
C THR A 74 7.78 2.78 22.86
N LEU A 75 8.55 3.62 22.16
CA LEU A 75 9.81 4.19 22.63
C LEU A 75 9.61 5.41 23.56
N GLY A 76 8.36 5.79 23.86
CA GLY A 76 8.04 6.92 24.71
C GLY A 76 8.22 8.28 24.04
N MET A 77 8.32 8.33 22.71
CA MET A 77 8.40 9.60 21.97
C MET A 77 7.01 10.22 21.81
N ASP A 78 6.89 11.50 22.17
CA ASP A 78 5.70 12.28 21.87
C ASP A 78 5.76 12.76 20.41
N LEU A 79 4.73 12.44 19.64
CA LEU A 79 4.65 12.75 18.21
C LEU A 79 3.87 14.03 17.99
N SER A 80 4.60 15.13 17.76
CA SER A 80 4.00 16.38 17.29
C SER A 80 3.24 16.19 15.97
N LEU A 81 2.28 17.08 15.68
CA LEU A 81 1.56 17.09 14.40
C LEU A 81 2.51 17.21 13.19
N GLY A 82 3.66 17.89 13.36
CA GLY A 82 4.69 17.97 12.34
C GLY A 82 5.31 16.61 12.05
N ALA A 83 5.69 15.86 13.09
CA ALA A 83 6.26 14.52 12.95
C ALA A 83 5.25 13.55 12.31
N GLN A 84 3.97 13.60 12.72
CA GLN A 84 2.92 12.78 12.10
C GLN A 84 2.72 13.11 10.61
N SER A 85 2.77 14.40 10.25
CA SER A 85 2.70 14.82 8.84
C SER A 85 3.89 14.31 8.03
N THR A 86 5.11 14.39 8.59
CA THR A 86 6.32 13.83 7.96
C THR A 86 6.19 12.33 7.74
N ILE A 87 5.67 11.57 8.72
CA ILE A 87 5.44 10.13 8.58
C ILE A 87 4.52 9.84 7.40
N VAL A 88 3.36 10.51 7.34
CA VAL A 88 2.37 10.28 6.28
C VAL A 88 2.95 10.63 4.90
N LEU A 89 3.59 11.79 4.76
CA LEU A 89 4.16 12.22 3.49
C LEU A 89 5.28 11.26 3.03
N THR A 90 6.17 10.88 3.94
CA THR A 90 7.29 9.97 3.61
C THR A 90 6.77 8.58 3.26
N ALA A 91 5.78 8.07 4.00
CA ALA A 91 5.16 6.77 3.72
C ALA A 91 4.47 6.72 2.36
N VAL A 92 3.76 7.78 1.96
CA VAL A 92 3.10 7.88 0.64
C VAL A 92 4.12 8.00 -0.48
N LEU A 93 5.16 8.83 -0.32
CA LEU A 93 6.20 8.97 -1.33
C LEU A 93 6.99 7.66 -1.51
N ALA A 94 7.30 6.97 -0.41
CA ALA A 94 8.02 5.71 -0.45
C ALA A 94 7.17 4.56 -1.03
N SER A 95 5.85 4.55 -0.81
CA SER A 95 4.99 3.49 -1.31
C SER A 95 4.91 3.45 -2.84
N ILE A 96 5.00 4.59 -3.52
CA ILE A 96 5.03 4.66 -4.99
C ILE A 96 6.36 4.11 -5.55
N GLY A 97 7.46 4.34 -4.83
CA GLY A 97 8.82 4.00 -5.27
C GLY A 97 9.34 2.63 -4.81
N THR A 98 8.60 1.89 -4.00
CA THR A 98 9.07 0.62 -3.44
C THR A 98 8.99 -0.49 -4.50
N ALA A 99 10.13 -0.85 -5.09
CA ALA A 99 10.22 -2.04 -5.92
C ALA A 99 9.88 -3.30 -5.09
N ALA A 100 9.17 -4.25 -5.70
CA ALA A 100 8.78 -5.51 -5.07
C ALA A 100 9.99 -6.44 -4.87
N VAL A 101 10.84 -6.13 -3.89
CA VAL A 101 12.03 -6.90 -3.53
C VAL A 101 11.92 -7.33 -2.06
N PRO A 102 12.25 -8.59 -1.71
CA PRO A 102 12.24 -9.04 -0.32
C PRO A 102 13.05 -8.09 0.60
N GLY A 103 12.47 -7.71 1.74
CA GLY A 103 13.11 -6.81 2.71
C GLY A 103 12.92 -5.31 2.45
N ALA A 104 12.42 -4.89 1.28
CA ALA A 104 12.21 -3.47 0.97
C ALA A 104 11.27 -2.77 1.97
N GLY A 105 10.26 -3.48 2.49
CA GLY A 105 9.34 -2.93 3.49
C GLY A 105 10.02 -2.55 4.81
N ILE A 106 11.06 -3.28 5.24
CA ILE A 106 11.80 -2.95 6.47
C ILE A 106 12.69 -1.72 6.22
N ILE A 107 13.35 -1.66 5.07
CA ILE A 107 14.20 -0.52 4.69
C ILE A 107 13.38 0.77 4.64
N THR A 108 12.19 0.73 4.02
CA THR A 108 11.27 1.86 3.98
C THR A 108 10.84 2.31 5.38
N LEU A 109 10.58 1.37 6.29
CA LEU A 109 10.22 1.69 7.67
C LEU A 109 11.38 2.39 8.41
N VAL A 110 12.61 1.92 8.23
CA VAL A 110 13.81 2.56 8.80
C VAL A 110 13.95 4.00 8.33
N ILE A 111 13.79 4.25 7.03
CA ILE A 111 13.87 5.60 6.45
C ILE A 111 12.82 6.54 7.09
N ILE A 112 11.59 6.07 7.28
CA ILE A 112 10.52 6.85 7.89
C ILE A 112 10.83 7.17 9.36
N LEU A 113 11.34 6.18 10.10
CA LEU A 113 11.72 6.33 11.50
C LEU A 113 12.89 7.31 11.68
N GLU A 114 13.91 7.24 10.82
CA GLU A 114 15.03 8.18 10.83
C GLU A 114 14.59 9.61 10.50
N ALA A 115 13.61 9.78 9.59
CA ALA A 115 13.07 11.09 9.24
C ALA A 115 12.37 11.81 10.41
N ILE A 116 11.95 11.08 11.45
CA ILE A 116 11.37 11.63 12.69
C ILE A 116 12.34 11.57 13.89
N GLY A 117 13.61 11.21 13.65
CA GLY A 117 14.66 11.20 14.67
C GLY A 117 14.80 9.90 15.46
N VAL A 118 14.13 8.82 15.07
CA VAL A 118 14.35 7.48 15.65
C VAL A 118 15.59 6.86 14.99
N GLN A 119 16.70 6.75 15.73
CA GLN A 119 17.93 6.13 15.24
C GLN A 119 17.83 4.60 15.32
N VAL A 120 17.29 3.96 14.28
CA VAL A 120 17.09 2.49 14.26
C VAL A 120 18.42 1.75 14.03
N LEU A 121 19.27 2.25 13.14
CA LEU A 121 20.58 1.65 12.80
C LEU A 121 21.64 1.74 13.91
N GLY A 122 21.39 2.48 14.99
CA GLY A 122 22.30 2.53 16.15
C GLY A 122 22.23 1.29 17.06
N TRP A 123 21.22 0.43 16.88
CA TRP A 123 20.93 -0.73 17.72
C TRP A 123 21.09 -2.08 16.99
N LEU A 124 21.49 -2.04 15.70
CA LEU A 124 21.77 -3.19 14.82
C LEU A 124 23.26 -3.23 14.51
#